data_AF-F0FDT2-F1
#
_entry.id   AF-F0FDT2-F1
#
_cell.length_a   1.000
_cell.length_b   1.000
_cell.length_c   1.000
_cell.angle_alpha   90.00
_cell.angle_beta   90.00
_cell.angle_gamma   90.00
#
_symmetry.space_group_name_H-M   'P 1'
#
loop_
_entity.id
_entity.type
_entity.pdbx_description
1 polymer ?
#
loop_
_entity_poly.entity_id
_entity_poly.type
_entity_poly.pdbx_seq_one_letter_code
_entity_poly.pdbx_strand_id
1 'polypeptide(L)'
;MITAFQTHFHWSNLTQAFLELKRILKPDGIILLACEWSKLAYYLPDFTKQEKLENYLTDLDLHLIDSQRKDQWILYKIMKK
;
A
#
# COMPACT_ATOMS: atom_id res chain seq x y z
N MET A 1 2.36 8.89 10.77
CA MET A 1 2.37 8.69 9.32
C MET A 1 3.58 7.84 9.00
N ILE A 2 3.42 6.83 8.16
CA ILE A 2 4.53 6.00 7.67
C ILE A 2 4.56 6.11 6.14
N THR A 3 5.74 6.20 5.55
CA THR A 3 5.92 6.28 4.11
C THR A 3 6.85 5.17 3.63
N ALA A 4 6.55 4.57 2.49
CA ALA A 4 7.43 3.62 1.82
C ALA A 4 7.44 3.89 0.32
N PHE A 5 8.47 4.58 -0.13
CA PHE A 5 8.65 4.98 -1.52
C PHE A 5 9.68 4.09 -2.19
N GLN A 6 9.33 3.48 -3.33
CA GLN A 6 10.21 2.63 -4.14
C GLN A 6 10.75 1.36 -3.42
N THR A 7 10.15 0.93 -2.31
CA THR A 7 10.68 -0.21 -1.51
C THR A 7 9.67 -1.33 -1.21
N HIS A 8 8.37 -1.03 -1.14
CA HIS A 8 7.35 -1.98 -0.65
C HIS A 8 7.19 -3.23 -1.52
N PHE A 9 7.46 -3.11 -2.82
CA PHE A 9 7.41 -4.23 -3.77
C PHE A 9 8.59 -5.20 -3.64
N HIS A 10 9.56 -4.92 -2.76
CA HIS A 10 10.66 -5.82 -2.43
C HIS A 10 10.51 -6.47 -1.04
N TRP A 11 9.41 -6.24 -0.32
CA TRP A 11 9.20 -6.86 0.97
C TRP A 11 8.97 -8.36 0.81
N SER A 12 9.76 -9.15 1.53
CA SER A 12 9.77 -10.62 1.43
C SER A 12 8.43 -11.25 1.84
N ASN A 13 7.75 -10.67 2.83
CA ASN A 13 6.39 -11.03 3.21
C ASN A 13 5.55 -9.76 3.36
N LEU A 14 4.80 -9.44 2.31
CA LEU A 14 3.98 -8.23 2.22
C LEU A 14 2.94 -8.16 3.35
N THR A 15 2.26 -9.27 3.61
CA THR A 15 1.21 -9.37 4.65
C THR A 15 1.79 -9.11 6.04
N GLN A 16 2.91 -9.75 6.39
CA GLN A 16 3.54 -9.52 7.67
C GLN A 16 4.01 -8.06 7.81
N ALA A 17 4.55 -7.48 6.74
CA ALA A 17 4.97 -6.08 6.75
C ALA A 17 3.79 -5.13 7.02
N PHE A 18 2.65 -5.30 6.35
CA PHE A 18 1.45 -4.51 6.62
C PHE A 18 0.90 -4.70 8.04
N LEU A 19 0.94 -5.92 8.59
CA LEU A 19 0.53 -6.17 9.97
C LEU A 19 1.44 -5.44 10.98
N GLU A 20 2.76 -5.43 10.77
CA GLU A 20 3.68 -4.66 11.62
C GLU A 20 3.46 -3.15 11.50
N LEU A 21 3.25 -2.64 10.28
CA LEU A 21 2.91 -1.24 10.06
C LEU A 21 1.63 -0.86 10.80
N LYS A 22 0.58 -1.68 10.68
CA LYS A 22 -0.68 -1.50 11.41
C LYS A 22 -0.46 -1.51 12.93
N ARG A 23 0.37 -2.42 13.45
CA ARG A 23 0.64 -2.55 14.89
C ARG A 23 1.24 -1.26 15.48
N ILE A 24 2.16 -0.61 14.78
CA ILE A 24 2.85 0.59 15.27
C ILE A 24 2.12 1.91 14.94
N LEU A 25 1.16 1.90 14.01
CA LEU A 25 0.34 3.06 13.73
C LEU A 25 -0.64 3.35 14.88
N LYS A 26 -0.76 4.63 15.24
CA LYS A 26 -1.87 5.13 16.05
C LYS A 26 -3.21 5.00 15.30
N PRO A 27 -4.36 5.05 15.98
CA PRO A 27 -5.67 5.20 15.33
C PRO A 27 -5.67 6.39 14.35
N ASP A 28 -6.38 6.24 13.23
CA ASP A 28 -6.39 7.17 12.08
C ASP A 28 -5.01 7.40 11.44
N GLY A 29 -4.06 6.52 11.72
CA GLY A 29 -2.72 6.57 11.17
C GLY A 29 -2.70 6.28 9.67
N ILE A 30 -1.94 7.07 8.91
CA ILE A 30 -1.80 6.94 7.46
C ILE A 30 -0.49 6.25 7.05
N ILE A 31 -0.58 5.35 6.08
CA ILE A 31 0.52 4.80 5.28
C ILE A 31 0.44 5.43 3.88
N LEU A 32 1.56 5.93 3.38
CA LEU A 32 1.72 6.33 1.97
C LEU A 32 2.67 5.37 1.27
N LEU A 33 2.16 4.64 0.29
CA LEU A 33 2.97 3.81 -0.60
C LEU A 33 3.07 4.49 -1.95
N ALA A 34 4.28 4.75 -2.43
CA ALA A 34 4.49 5.32 -3.75
C ALA A 34 5.57 4.57 -4.51
N CYS A 35 5.36 4.37 -5.80
CA CYS A 35 6.39 3.81 -6.67
C CYS A 35 6.14 4.14 -8.14
N GLU A 36 7.11 3.81 -8.97
CA GLU A 36 6.91 3.71 -10.40
C GLU A 36 5.88 2.63 -10.75
N TRP A 37 4.94 2.96 -11.63
CA TRP A 37 3.90 2.07 -12.13
C TRP A 37 4.49 0.80 -12.77
N SER A 38 5.58 0.94 -13.50
CA SER A 38 6.29 -0.19 -14.12
C SER A 38 6.81 -1.19 -13.07
N LYS A 39 7.30 -0.69 -11.92
CA LYS A 39 7.76 -1.53 -10.81
C LYS A 39 6.59 -2.21 -10.13
N LEU A 40 5.50 -1.48 -9.86
CA LEU A 40 4.29 -2.07 -9.29
C LEU A 40 3.76 -3.19 -10.19
N ALA A 41 3.59 -2.92 -11.48
CA ALA A 41 3.06 -3.88 -12.44
C ALA A 41 3.94 -5.14 -12.58
N TYR A 42 5.25 -5.01 -12.39
CA TYR A 42 6.18 -6.13 -12.46
C TYR A 42 6.16 -6.99 -11.19
N TYR A 43 6.26 -6.36 -10.02
CA TYR A 43 6.44 -7.08 -8.74
C TYR A 43 5.13 -7.42 -8.03
N LEU A 44 4.11 -6.55 -8.14
CA LEU A 44 2.82 -6.67 -7.47
C LEU A 44 1.68 -6.41 -8.48
N PRO A 45 1.53 -7.25 -9.53
CA PRO A 45 0.58 -7.00 -10.61
C PRO A 45 -0.87 -6.90 -10.13
N ASP A 46 -1.26 -7.63 -9.08
CA ASP A 46 -2.61 -7.54 -8.51
C ASP A 46 -2.90 -6.15 -7.95
N PHE A 47 -1.90 -5.45 -7.40
CA PHE A 47 -2.10 -4.13 -6.79
C PHE A 47 -2.34 -3.04 -7.84
N THR A 48 -2.09 -3.33 -9.13
CA THR A 48 -2.50 -2.44 -10.23
C THR A 48 -4.02 -2.31 -10.37
N LYS A 49 -4.78 -3.27 -9.83
CA LYS A 49 -6.24 -3.22 -9.76
C LYS A 49 -6.67 -2.76 -8.38
N GLN A 50 -7.37 -1.63 -8.33
CA GLN A 50 -7.80 -1.04 -7.06
C GLN A 50 -8.60 -2.01 -6.19
N GLU A 51 -9.57 -2.72 -6.76
CA GLU A 51 -10.39 -3.72 -6.05
C GLU A 51 -9.54 -4.81 -5.37
N LYS A 52 -8.49 -5.30 -6.03
CA LYS A 52 -7.59 -6.31 -5.47
C LYS A 52 -6.82 -5.76 -4.27
N LEU A 53 -6.31 -4.54 -4.37
CA LEU A 53 -5.63 -3.86 -3.28
C LEU A 53 -6.59 -3.58 -2.11
N GLU A 54 -7.79 -3.11 -2.39
CA GLU A 54 -8.82 -2.82 -1.38
C GLU A 54 -9.23 -4.07 -0.61
N ASN A 55 -9.50 -5.18 -1.31
CA ASN A 55 -9.83 -6.46 -0.68
C ASN A 55 -8.67 -6.95 0.20
N TYR A 56 -7.44 -6.92 -0.34
CA TYR A 56 -6.23 -7.29 0.41
C TYR A 56 -6.06 -6.47 1.69
N LEU A 57 -6.26 -5.14 1.62
CA LEU A 57 -6.14 -4.27 2.79
C LEU A 57 -7.26 -4.49 3.80
N THR A 58 -8.49 -4.73 3.33
CA THR A 58 -9.67 -4.97 4.17
C THR A 58 -9.50 -6.23 5.01
N ASP A 59 -8.92 -7.30 4.45
CA ASP A 59 -8.59 -8.52 5.18
C ASP A 59 -7.59 -8.28 6.34
N LEU A 60 -6.83 -7.19 6.28
CA LEU A 60 -5.89 -6.75 7.31
C LEU A 60 -6.47 -5.65 8.21
N ASP A 61 -7.73 -5.28 8.02
CA ASP A 61 -8.41 -4.16 8.69
C ASP A 61 -7.56 -2.87 8.55
N LEU A 62 -7.18 -2.62 7.30
CA LEU A 62 -6.64 -1.39 6.74
C LEU A 62 -7.53 -0.95 5.57
N HIS A 63 -7.55 0.34 5.25
CA HIS A 63 -8.44 0.86 4.21
C HIS A 63 -7.71 1.76 3.23
N LEU A 64 -7.90 1.51 1.94
CA LEU A 64 -7.49 2.44 0.90
C LEU A 64 -8.41 3.66 0.93
N ILE A 65 -7.83 4.84 1.09
CA ILE A 65 -8.55 6.12 1.13
C ILE A 65 -8.40 6.86 -0.19
N ASP A 66 -7.26 6.68 -0.86
CA ASP A 66 -7.00 7.34 -2.14
C ASP A 66 -5.97 6.55 -2.96
N SER A 67 -6.07 6.67 -4.28
CA SER A 67 -5.21 6.06 -5.28
C SER A 67 -4.99 7.06 -6.41
N GLN A 68 -3.78 7.61 -6.50
CA GLN A 68 -3.46 8.65 -7.47
C GLN A 68 -2.37 8.18 -8.43
N ARG A 69 -2.66 8.24 -9.73
CA ARG A 69 -1.66 8.06 -10.79
C ARG A 69 -1.27 9.41 -11.37
N LYS A 70 0.03 9.63 -11.50
CA LYS A 70 0.59 10.80 -12.19
C LYS A 70 1.84 10.39 -12.96
N ASP A 71 1.82 10.58 -14.27
CA ASP A 71 2.88 10.15 -15.17
C ASP A 71 3.23 8.65 -14.96
N GLN A 72 4.49 8.36 -14.62
CA GLN A 72 4.97 7.02 -14.32
C GLN A 72 4.79 6.61 -12.86
N TRP A 73 4.15 7.43 -12.01
CA TRP A 73 4.01 7.17 -10.58
C TRP A 73 2.59 6.78 -10.19
N ILE A 74 2.51 5.94 -9.15
CA ILE A 74 1.31 5.60 -8.42
C ILE A 74 1.54 5.85 -6.94
N LEU A 75 0.55 6.46 -6.28
CA LEU A 75 0.50 6.71 -4.84
C LEU A 75 -0.78 6.08 -4.28
N TYR A 76 -0.63 5.25 -3.26
CA TYR A 76 -1.71 4.74 -2.43
C TYR A 76 -1.68 5.39 -1.06
N LYS A 77 -2.83 5.91 -0.63
CA LYS A 77 -3.04 6.42 0.73
C LYS A 77 -3.91 5.44 1.48
N ILE A 78 -3.35 4.84 2.52
CA ILE A 78 -3.98 3.77 3.30
C ILE A 78 -4.11 4.24 4.75
N MET A 79 -5.22 3.92 5.40
CA MET A 79 -5.53 4.33 6.76
C MET A 79 -5.80 3.12 7.65
N LYS A 80 -5.29 3.19 8.88
CA LYS A 80 -5.72 2.35 9.99
C LYS A 80 -6.95 3.00 10.63
N LYS A 81 -8.10 2.32 10.56
CA LYS A 81 -9.27 2.68 11.37
C LYS A 81 -9.06 2.30 12.84
#